data_AF-A0A5D0RW39-F1
#
_entry.id   AF-A0A5D0RW39-F1
#
_cell.length_a   1.000
_cell.length_b   1.000
_cell.length_c   1.000
_cell.angle_alpha   90.00
_cell.angle_beta   90.00
_cell.angle_gamma   90.00
#
_symmetry.space_group_name_H-M   'P 1'
#
loop_
_entity.id
_entity.type
_entity.pdbx_description
1 polymer ?
#
loop_
_entity_poly.entity_id
_entity_poly.type
_entity_poly.pdbx_seq_one_letter_code
_entity_poly.pdbx_strand_id
1 'polypeptide(L)'
;GKEKVELVLNGESKTYTYAELYSVFGISGTPTLWFLSSTGNPVTNLPGYVPPDMFVKVLQYLGEEAYRQEITFESYSKQEHDYIGDSQIITLNSEEVNYVLNNDPLAKKYKGNFDRFTIWIVEDKNTANTLIEKGAFRVIVIEG
;
A
#
# COMPACT_ATOMS: atom_id res chain seq x y z
N GLY A 1 -7.06 30.35 -3.45
CA GLY A 1 -5.79 30.35 -2.69
C GLY A 1 -4.98 29.15 -3.15
N LYS A 2 -3.65 29.27 -3.32
CA LYS A 2 -2.83 28.14 -3.79
C LYS A 2 -2.92 27.02 -2.75
N GLU A 3 -3.50 25.89 -3.14
CA GLU A 3 -3.53 24.69 -2.32
C GLU A 3 -2.08 24.28 -2.00
N LYS A 4 -1.85 24.01 -0.72
CA LYS A 4 -0.56 23.60 -0.17
C LYS A 4 -0.73 22.22 0.43
N VAL A 5 0.30 21.40 0.30
CA VAL A 5 0.35 20.04 0.86
C VAL A 5 1.57 19.95 1.75
N GLU A 6 1.39 19.39 2.94
CA GLU A 6 2.49 18.98 3.80
C GLU A 6 2.93 17.58 3.39
N LEU A 7 4.23 17.38 3.16
CA LEU A 7 4.78 16.12 2.71
C LEU A 7 6.13 15.87 3.37
N VAL A 8 6.35 14.63 3.81
CA VAL A 8 7.63 14.18 4.37
C VAL A 8 8.51 13.68 3.24
N LEU A 9 9.60 14.38 2.97
CA LEU A 9 10.64 13.95 2.04
C LEU A 9 11.96 13.81 2.78
N ASN A 10 12.63 12.68 2.59
CA ASN A 10 13.91 12.39 3.23
C ASN A 10 13.88 12.55 4.77
N GLY A 11 12.76 12.16 5.40
CA GLY A 11 12.53 12.30 6.84
C GLY A 11 12.21 13.72 7.33
N GLU A 12 12.10 14.71 6.44
CA GLU A 12 11.76 16.08 6.80
C GLU A 12 10.35 16.45 6.33
N SER A 13 9.49 16.90 7.25
CA SER A 13 8.20 17.47 6.87
C SER A 13 8.39 18.88 6.31
N LYS A 14 7.85 19.12 5.11
CA LYS A 14 7.85 20.43 4.45
C LYS A 14 6.51 20.70 3.79
N THR A 15 6.11 21.96 3.76
CA THR A 15 4.92 22.42 3.04
C THR A 15 5.29 22.89 1.65
N TYR A 16 4.62 22.34 0.63
CA TYR A 16 4.82 22.70 -0.76
C TYR A 16 3.52 23.20 -1.38
N THR A 17 3.60 24.15 -2.29
CA THR A 17 2.56 24.40 -3.29
C THR A 17 2.61 23.32 -4.37
N TYR A 18 1.52 23.13 -5.11
CA TYR A 18 1.54 22.20 -6.25
C TYR A 18 2.65 22.49 -7.28
N ALA A 19 2.96 23.75 -7.56
CA ALA A 19 4.04 24.10 -8.50
C ALA A 19 5.41 23.67 -7.97
N GLU A 20 5.66 23.83 -6.67
CA GLU A 20 6.90 23.35 -6.04
C GLU A 20 6.95 21.82 -6.05
N LEU A 21 5.84 21.11 -5.82
CA LEU A 21 5.79 19.65 -5.92
C LEU A 21 6.16 19.16 -7.33
N TYR A 22 5.61 19.76 -8.38
CA TYR A 22 5.99 19.40 -9.76
C TYR A 22 7.48 19.58 -10.01
N SER A 23 8.07 20.67 -9.50
CA SER A 23 9.50 20.92 -9.63
C SER A 23 10.35 19.94 -8.83
N VAL A 24 9.99 19.67 -7.57
CA VAL A 24 10.73 18.75 -6.68
C VAL A 24 10.76 17.33 -7.25
N PHE A 25 9.63 16.90 -7.85
CA PHE A 25 9.50 15.58 -8.45
C PHE A 25 9.84 15.53 -9.94
N GLY A 26 10.34 16.63 -10.53
CA GLY A 26 10.74 16.69 -11.93
C GLY A 26 9.62 16.30 -12.92
N ILE A 27 8.37 16.62 -12.59
CA ILE A 27 7.21 16.20 -13.37
C ILE A 27 7.11 17.02 -14.66
N SER A 28 7.35 16.36 -15.80
CA SER A 28 7.26 16.96 -17.14
C SER A 28 6.07 16.48 -17.96
N GLY A 29 5.35 15.47 -17.49
CA GLY A 29 4.22 14.86 -18.17
C GLY A 29 3.31 14.07 -17.23
N THR A 30 2.13 13.68 -17.73
CA THR A 30 1.15 12.90 -16.97
C THR A 30 0.68 11.68 -17.76
N PRO A 31 0.31 10.57 -17.08
CA PRO A 31 0.51 10.34 -15.64
C PRO A 31 2.01 10.17 -15.30
N THR A 32 2.41 10.57 -14.10
CA THR A 32 3.73 10.20 -13.54
C THR A 32 3.50 9.67 -12.13
N LEU A 33 3.97 8.47 -11.86
CA LEU A 33 3.87 7.83 -10.56
C LEU A 33 5.22 7.87 -9.87
N TRP A 34 5.27 8.36 -8.63
CA TRP A 34 6.46 8.33 -7.79
C TRP A 34 6.29 7.30 -6.68
N PHE A 35 7.33 6.51 -6.45
CA PHE A 35 7.41 5.52 -5.38
C PHE A 35 8.39 6.00 -4.33
N LEU A 36 7.92 6.04 -3.08
CA LEU A 36 8.68 6.48 -1.92
C LEU A 36 8.86 5.30 -0.95
N SER A 37 9.95 5.30 -0.19
CA SER A 37 10.10 4.39 0.95
C SER A 37 9.15 4.77 2.08
N SER A 38 9.03 3.91 3.10
CA SER A 38 8.27 4.19 4.32
C SER A 38 8.72 5.44 5.08
N THR A 39 9.95 5.91 4.85
CA THR A 39 10.52 7.15 5.43
C THR A 39 10.40 8.36 4.50
N GLY A 40 9.71 8.24 3.37
CA GLY A 40 9.55 9.32 2.39
C GLY A 40 10.76 9.58 1.50
N ASN A 41 11.71 8.63 1.40
CA ASN A 41 12.82 8.75 0.46
C ASN A 41 12.34 8.36 -0.96
N PRO A 42 12.60 9.17 -2.00
CA PRO A 42 12.31 8.78 -3.37
C PRO A 42 13.08 7.51 -3.77
N VAL A 43 12.36 6.50 -4.26
CA VAL A 43 12.94 5.24 -4.75
C VAL A 43 13.08 5.30 -6.26
N THR A 44 11.97 5.51 -6.96
CA THR A 44 11.93 5.62 -8.43
C THR A 44 10.64 6.29 -8.88
N ASN A 45 10.54 6.57 -10.19
CA ASN A 45 9.31 7.01 -10.83
C ASN A 45 9.00 6.19 -12.08
N LEU A 46 7.73 6.26 -12.49
CA LEU A 46 7.24 5.77 -13.76
C LEU A 46 6.54 6.91 -14.49
N PRO A 47 7.21 7.54 -15.47
CA PRO A 47 6.59 8.51 -16.34
C PRO A 47 5.79 7.80 -17.43
N GLY A 48 4.57 8.27 -17.68
CA GLY A 48 3.67 7.73 -18.67
C GLY A 48 2.86 6.53 -18.20
N TYR A 49 1.97 6.06 -19.09
CA TYR A 49 1.10 4.93 -18.83
C TYR A 49 1.87 3.60 -18.93
N VAL A 50 1.59 2.68 -18.00
CA VAL A 50 2.10 1.30 -18.00
C VAL A 50 0.90 0.33 -18.00
N PRO A 51 0.89 -0.69 -18.86
CA PRO A 51 -0.17 -1.70 -18.88
C PRO A 51 -0.30 -2.44 -17.53
N PRO A 52 -1.51 -2.90 -17.14
CA PRO A 52 -1.75 -3.50 -15.82
C PRO A 52 -0.81 -4.64 -15.46
N ASP A 53 -0.60 -5.61 -16.36
CA ASP A 53 0.23 -6.78 -16.09
C ASP A 53 1.70 -6.42 -15.83
N MET A 54 2.21 -5.40 -16.52
CA MET A 54 3.56 -4.87 -16.27
C MET A 54 3.59 -4.08 -14.97
N PHE A 55 2.56 -3.29 -14.69
CA PHE A 55 2.48 -2.50 -13.47
C PHE A 55 2.43 -3.38 -12.22
N VAL A 56 1.73 -4.52 -12.26
CA VAL A 56 1.78 -5.52 -11.18
C VAL A 56 3.22 -5.95 -10.90
N LYS A 57 4.00 -6.30 -11.94
CA LYS A 57 5.40 -6.69 -11.78
C LYS A 57 6.26 -5.57 -11.18
N VAL A 58 5.99 -4.30 -11.53
CA VAL A 58 6.66 -3.15 -10.89
C VAL A 58 6.33 -3.10 -9.40
N LEU A 59 5.06 -3.23 -9.02
CA LEU A 59 4.65 -3.18 -7.62
C LEU A 59 5.25 -4.33 -6.81
N GLN A 60 5.32 -5.53 -7.38
CA GLN A 60 5.96 -6.67 -6.73
C GLN A 60 7.47 -6.45 -6.56
N TYR A 61 8.16 -6.00 -7.61
CA TYR A 61 9.59 -5.69 -7.57
C TYR A 61 9.95 -4.63 -6.50
N LEU A 62 9.10 -3.62 -6.35
CA LEU A 62 9.27 -2.59 -5.33
C LEU A 62 8.89 -3.09 -3.93
N GLY A 63 7.81 -3.86 -3.81
CA GLY A 63 7.32 -4.38 -2.53
C GLY A 63 8.25 -5.42 -1.91
N GLU A 64 8.87 -6.27 -2.71
CA GLU A 64 9.91 -7.21 -2.26
C GLU A 64 11.29 -6.55 -2.09
N GLU A 65 11.39 -5.25 -2.34
CA GLU A 65 12.64 -4.50 -2.37
C GLU A 65 13.75 -5.17 -3.23
N ALA A 66 13.37 -5.86 -4.32
CA ALA A 66 14.30 -6.63 -5.15
C ALA A 66 15.44 -5.78 -5.73
N TYR A 67 15.19 -4.47 -5.93
CA TYR A 67 16.21 -3.50 -6.33
C TYR A 67 17.36 -3.33 -5.33
N ARG A 68 17.16 -3.66 -4.05
CA ARG A 68 18.21 -3.65 -3.02
C ARG A 68 19.08 -4.91 -3.06
N GLN A 69 18.61 -5.95 -3.73
CA GLN A 69 19.25 -7.26 -3.81
C GLN A 69 20.06 -7.43 -5.11
N GLU A 70 20.38 -6.33 -5.80
CA GLU A 70 21.09 -6.31 -7.08
C GLU A 70 20.35 -7.05 -8.23
N ILE A 71 19.06 -7.34 -8.07
CA ILE A 71 18.21 -7.93 -9.11
C ILE A 71 17.74 -6.82 -10.04
N THR A 72 17.92 -6.97 -11.35
CA THR A 72 17.37 -6.02 -12.33
C THR A 72 15.88 -6.25 -12.55
N PHE A 73 15.13 -5.19 -12.82
CA PHE A 73 13.70 -5.32 -13.16
C PHE A 73 13.47 -6.21 -14.39
N GLU A 74 14.37 -6.20 -15.38
CA GLU A 74 14.28 -7.07 -16.55
C GLU A 74 14.37 -8.56 -16.16
N SER A 75 15.32 -8.92 -15.29
CA SER A 75 15.46 -10.30 -14.81
C SER A 75 14.26 -10.70 -13.94
N TYR A 76 13.82 -9.80 -13.07
CA TYR A 76 12.69 -10.00 -12.19
C TYR A 76 11.40 -10.24 -12.97
N SER A 77 11.08 -9.35 -13.92
CA SER A 77 9.81 -9.38 -14.67
C SER A 77 9.62 -10.60 -15.59
N LYS A 78 10.68 -11.38 -15.84
CA LYS A 78 10.62 -12.64 -16.61
C LYS A 78 10.23 -13.85 -15.76
N GLN A 79 10.17 -13.71 -14.44
CA GLN A 79 9.81 -14.77 -13.51
C GLN A 79 8.35 -14.61 -13.05
N GLU A 80 7.76 -15.71 -12.57
CA GLU A 80 6.48 -15.68 -11.88
C GLU A 80 6.70 -15.31 -10.42
N HIS A 81 5.88 -14.40 -9.90
CA HIS A 81 5.94 -13.92 -8.52
C HIS A 81 4.55 -13.99 -7.91
N ASP A 82 4.43 -14.61 -6.74
CA ASP A 82 3.19 -14.73 -5.97
C ASP A 82 3.09 -13.69 -4.84
N TYR A 83 4.08 -12.80 -4.73
CA TYR A 83 4.04 -11.69 -3.80
C TYR A 83 2.84 -10.78 -4.09
N ILE A 84 2.03 -10.55 -3.07
CA ILE A 84 0.85 -9.68 -3.11
C ILE A 84 0.89 -8.61 -2.00
N GLY A 85 2.01 -8.50 -1.28
CA GLY A 85 2.18 -7.67 -0.09
C GLY A 85 2.20 -8.46 1.22
N ASP A 86 2.61 -7.79 2.28
CA ASP A 86 2.63 -8.37 3.63
C ASP A 86 1.25 -8.34 4.26
N SER A 87 0.80 -9.48 4.78
CA SER A 87 -0.47 -9.55 5.52
C SER A 87 -0.35 -8.88 6.88
N GLN A 88 -1.42 -8.23 7.35
CA GLN A 88 -1.39 -7.48 8.61
C GLN A 88 -2.63 -7.71 9.47
N ILE A 89 -2.38 -7.84 10.78
CA ILE A 89 -3.40 -7.75 11.82
C ILE A 89 -3.30 -6.35 12.43
N ILE A 90 -4.40 -5.60 12.37
CA ILE A 90 -4.52 -4.26 12.94
C ILE A 90 -5.44 -4.36 14.16
N THR A 91 -5.10 -3.73 15.27
CA THR A 91 -5.99 -3.63 16.42
C THR A 91 -6.55 -2.22 16.46
N LEU A 92 -7.87 -2.10 16.52
CA LEU A 92 -8.59 -0.81 16.53
C LEU A 92 -9.66 -0.83 17.62
N ASN A 93 -9.97 0.33 18.18
CA ASN A 93 -11.08 0.44 19.11
C ASN A 93 -12.44 0.40 18.38
N SER A 94 -13.54 0.32 19.16
CA SER A 94 -14.89 0.19 18.60
C SER A 94 -15.32 1.38 17.73
N GLU A 95 -14.89 2.60 18.04
CA GLU A 95 -15.22 3.79 17.25
C GLU A 95 -14.54 3.75 15.87
N GLU A 96 -13.25 3.42 15.85
CA GLU A 96 -12.46 3.26 14.63
C GLU A 96 -13.00 2.13 13.74
N VAL A 97 -13.37 0.99 14.33
CA VAL A 97 -13.98 -0.11 13.59
C VAL A 97 -15.31 0.28 12.96
N ASN A 98 -16.16 1.02 13.68
CA ASN A 98 -17.41 1.53 13.10
C ASN A 98 -17.15 2.51 11.97
N TYR A 99 -16.13 3.37 12.10
CA TYR A 99 -15.71 4.24 11.01
C TYR A 99 -15.28 3.45 9.77
N VAL A 100 -14.42 2.43 9.94
CA VAL A 100 -13.96 1.59 8.82
C VAL A 100 -15.15 0.87 8.16
N LEU A 101 -16.05 0.26 8.95
CA LEU A 101 -17.24 -0.42 8.41
C LEU A 101 -18.15 0.50 7.59
N ASN A 102 -18.23 1.77 7.95
CA ASN A 102 -19.09 2.74 7.27
C ASN A 102 -18.45 3.34 6.02
N ASN A 103 -17.11 3.33 5.91
CA ASN A 103 -16.37 4.06 4.86
C ASN A 103 -15.57 3.15 3.92
N ASP A 104 -15.26 1.90 4.32
CA ASP A 104 -14.51 0.95 3.50
C ASP A 104 -15.42 -0.19 3.01
N PRO A 105 -15.74 -0.28 1.71
CA PRO A 105 -16.60 -1.32 1.17
C PRO A 105 -15.99 -2.73 1.23
N LEU A 106 -14.67 -2.85 1.47
CA LEU A 106 -14.00 -4.12 1.66
C LEU A 106 -14.07 -4.60 3.11
N ALA A 107 -14.46 -3.75 4.06
CA ALA A 107 -14.52 -4.12 5.48
C ALA A 107 -15.81 -4.85 5.84
N LYS A 108 -15.68 -6.05 6.43
CA LYS A 108 -16.83 -6.89 6.82
C LYS A 108 -16.54 -7.60 8.13
N LYS A 109 -17.55 -7.65 9.01
CA LYS A 109 -17.53 -8.55 10.17
C LYS A 109 -17.48 -10.01 9.68
N TYR A 110 -16.54 -10.78 10.20
CA TYR A 110 -16.38 -12.18 9.79
C TYR A 110 -17.56 -13.03 10.27
N LYS A 111 -18.13 -13.82 9.35
CA LYS A 111 -19.28 -14.70 9.60
C LYS A 111 -19.09 -16.12 9.04
N GLY A 112 -17.86 -16.50 8.70
CA GLY A 112 -17.52 -17.84 8.19
C GLY A 112 -17.30 -17.96 6.68
N ASN A 113 -17.69 -16.96 5.87
CA ASN A 113 -17.27 -16.90 4.46
C ASN A 113 -15.87 -16.27 4.35
N PHE A 114 -15.04 -16.78 3.44
CA PHE A 114 -13.66 -16.33 3.27
C PHE A 114 -13.41 -15.79 1.86
N ASP A 115 -12.83 -14.60 1.83
CA ASP A 115 -12.29 -13.94 0.66
C ASP A 115 -10.97 -13.28 1.08
N ARG A 116 -9.93 -13.43 0.25
CA ARG A 116 -8.57 -13.04 0.58
C ARG A 116 -8.41 -11.52 0.74
N PHE A 117 -9.15 -10.74 -0.05
CA PHE A 117 -8.98 -9.29 -0.15
C PHE A 117 -10.03 -8.50 0.64
N THR A 118 -11.00 -9.17 1.25
CA THR A 118 -11.91 -8.58 2.24
C THR A 118 -11.13 -8.26 3.51
N ILE A 119 -11.34 -7.06 4.05
CA ILE A 119 -10.81 -6.65 5.35
C ILE A 119 -11.73 -7.26 6.43
N TRP A 120 -11.27 -8.33 7.06
CA TRP A 120 -12.09 -9.05 8.04
C TRP A 120 -12.01 -8.38 9.41
N ILE A 121 -13.16 -8.08 10.00
CA ILE A 121 -13.26 -7.58 11.38
C ILE A 121 -13.66 -8.74 12.28
N VAL A 122 -12.89 -8.94 13.35
CA VAL A 122 -13.05 -10.02 14.33
C VAL A 122 -12.91 -9.48 15.76
N GLU A 123 -13.42 -10.24 16.73
CA GLU A 123 -13.39 -9.84 18.15
C GLU A 123 -12.16 -10.37 18.89
N ASP A 124 -11.46 -11.37 18.33
CA ASP A 124 -10.35 -12.03 19.00
C ASP A 124 -9.16 -12.30 18.07
N LYS A 125 -7.97 -12.35 18.67
CA LYS A 125 -6.70 -12.57 17.95
C LYS A 125 -6.56 -13.98 17.38
N ASN A 126 -7.19 -15.00 17.95
CA ASN A 126 -7.06 -16.37 17.45
C ASN A 126 -7.77 -16.53 16.10
N THR A 127 -8.97 -15.96 15.98
CA THR A 127 -9.68 -15.87 14.70
C THR A 127 -8.87 -15.07 13.69
N ALA A 128 -8.24 -13.96 14.11
CA ALA A 128 -7.41 -13.18 13.22
C ALA A 128 -6.21 -13.98 12.66
N ASN A 129 -5.46 -14.66 13.52
CA ASN A 129 -4.34 -15.50 13.12
C ASN A 129 -4.79 -16.61 12.15
N THR A 130 -5.92 -17.27 12.44
CA THR A 130 -6.51 -18.29 11.57
C THR A 130 -6.83 -17.75 10.17
N LEU A 131 -7.33 -16.51 10.08
CA LEU A 131 -7.64 -15.88 8.80
C LEU A 131 -6.38 -15.49 8.03
N ILE A 132 -5.34 -14.99 8.70
CA ILE A 132 -4.04 -14.71 8.08
C ILE A 132 -3.41 -16.01 7.54
N GLU A 133 -3.43 -17.11 8.30
CA GLU A 133 -2.93 -18.42 7.85
C GLU A 133 -3.70 -18.96 6.64
N LYS A 134 -5.01 -18.67 6.55
CA LYS A 134 -5.83 -18.95 5.35
C LYS A 134 -5.52 -18.01 4.17
N GLY A 135 -4.71 -16.99 4.38
CA GLY A 135 -4.25 -16.04 3.38
C GLY A 135 -5.09 -14.78 3.29
N ALA A 136 -5.76 -14.33 4.36
CA ALA A 136 -6.35 -12.99 4.39
C ALA A 136 -5.26 -11.92 4.36
N PHE A 137 -5.44 -10.89 3.52
CA PHE A 137 -4.45 -9.82 3.39
C PHE A 137 -4.49 -8.81 4.57
N ARG A 138 -5.68 -8.54 5.10
CA ARG A 138 -5.91 -7.60 6.20
C ARG A 138 -6.97 -8.14 7.15
N VAL A 139 -6.67 -8.12 8.44
CA VAL A 139 -7.64 -8.45 9.50
C VAL A 139 -7.58 -7.37 10.57
N ILE A 140 -8.74 -6.89 11.01
CA ILE A 140 -8.90 -5.94 12.10
C ILE A 140 -9.46 -6.68 13.31
N VAL A 141 -8.77 -6.58 14.45
CA VAL A 141 -9.24 -7.06 15.75
C VAL A 141 -9.81 -5.87 16.52
N ILE A 142 -11.04 -6.02 17.01
CA ILE A 142 -11.64 -5.02 17.89
C ILE A 142 -10.96 -5.10 19.26
N GLU A 143 -10.40 -3.99 19.72
CA GLU A 143 -9.94 -3.84 21.09
C GLU A 143 -11.15 -3.87 22.04
N GLY A 144 -11.13 -4.84 22.95
CA GLY A 144 -12.19 -5.06 23.94
C GLY A 144 -12.12 -4.12 25.13
#